data_AF-A0A6G2S1C9-F1
#
_entry.id   AF-A0A6G2S1C9-F1
#
_cell.length_a   1.000
_cell.length_b   1.000
_cell.length_c   1.000
_cell.angle_alpha   90.00
_cell.angle_beta   90.00
_cell.angle_gamma   90.00
#
_symmetry.space_group_name_H-M   'P 1'
#
loop_
_entity.id
_entity.type
_entity.pdbx_description
1 polymer ?
#
loop_
_entity_poly.entity_id
_entity_poly.type
_entity_poly.pdbx_seq_one_letter_code
_entity_poly.pdbx_strand_id
1 'polypeptide(L)'
;MTELPADFRAFHQLYRGPYVHWAELYLSNRADAEEAVDQAFEQLYLIWDDLLPSQNPNAYAWTVVKHRTIDCARARGRRPVLVDTAAFETTAIRDAVDEISELEEGLHIYAAIQALPERQHDTIVLLHCLGYSVRETADILGVSEAGVRSTARYARRRLREALQQSSDGGDK
;
A
#
# COMPACT_ATOMS: atom_id res chain seq x y z
N MET A 1 3.45 35.20 -5.52
CA MET A 1 3.70 33.78 -5.23
C MET A 1 2.94 33.45 -3.97
N THR A 2 1.74 32.89 -4.10
CA THR A 2 0.97 32.46 -2.92
C THR A 2 1.74 31.31 -2.29
N GLU A 3 2.27 31.52 -1.08
CA GLU A 3 2.91 30.43 -0.35
C GLU A 3 1.88 29.34 -0.04
N LEU A 4 2.29 28.07 -0.13
CA LEU A 4 1.44 26.96 0.28
C LEU A 4 1.03 27.12 1.75
N PRO A 5 -0.23 26.84 2.11
CA PRO A 5 -0.67 26.78 3.50
C PRO A 5 0.28 25.91 4.34
N ALA A 6 0.61 26.35 5.56
CA ALA A 6 1.65 25.72 6.38
C ALA A 6 1.29 24.28 6.79
N ASP A 7 0.01 24.05 7.05
CA ASP A 7 -0.64 22.77 7.27
C ASP A 7 -0.57 21.84 6.04
N PHE A 8 -0.87 22.34 4.83
CA PHE A 8 -0.71 21.55 3.61
C PHE A 8 0.75 21.15 3.40
N ARG A 9 1.67 22.08 3.64
CA ARG A 9 3.12 21.82 3.54
C ARG A 9 3.57 20.75 4.53
N ALA A 10 3.08 20.79 5.77
CA ALA A 10 3.38 19.78 6.77
C ALA A 10 2.82 18.41 6.38
N PHE A 11 1.58 18.38 5.89
CA PHE A 11 0.93 17.16 5.38
C PHE A 11 1.74 16.54 4.23
N HIS A 12 2.12 17.36 3.25
CA HIS A 12 2.95 16.94 2.12
C HIS A 12 4.31 16.39 2.57
N GLN A 13 5.01 17.08 3.49
CA GLN A 13 6.30 16.62 4.01
C GLN A 13 6.19 15.28 4.74
N LEU A 14 5.11 15.06 5.48
CA LEU A 14 4.90 13.84 6.26
C LEU A 14 4.56 12.63 5.36
N TYR A 15 3.67 12.82 4.37
CA TYR A 15 3.08 11.70 3.64
C TYR A 15 3.62 11.47 2.23
N ARG A 16 4.32 12.43 1.61
CA ARG A 16 4.85 12.23 0.25
C ARG A 16 5.80 11.05 0.16
N GLY A 17 6.76 10.94 1.08
CA GLY A 17 7.71 9.83 1.09
C GLY A 17 7.02 8.46 1.13
N PRO A 18 6.13 8.22 2.12
CA PRO A 18 5.36 6.98 2.18
C PRO A 18 4.47 6.71 0.96
N TYR A 19 3.83 7.73 0.40
CA TYR A 19 3.00 7.57 -0.80
C TYR A 19 3.83 7.19 -2.03
N VAL A 20 5.00 7.81 -2.22
CA VAL A 20 5.92 7.46 -3.32
C VAL A 20 6.44 6.04 -3.16
N HIS A 21 6.87 5.67 -1.95
CA HIS A 21 7.38 4.33 -1.67
C HIS A 21 6.34 3.23 -1.96
N TRP A 22 5.07 3.49 -1.64
CA TRP A 22 3.98 2.58 -2.01
C TRP A 22 3.67 2.57 -3.50
N ALA A 23 3.66 3.74 -4.16
CA ALA A 23 3.37 3.86 -5.58
C ALA A 23 4.43 3.16 -6.46
N GLU A 24 5.70 3.18 -6.03
CA GLU A 24 6.81 2.44 -6.67
C GLU A 24 6.55 0.94 -6.78
N LEU A 25 5.77 0.36 -5.87
CA LEU A 25 5.45 -1.07 -5.94
C LEU A 25 4.56 -1.43 -7.15
N TYR A 26 3.85 -0.45 -7.71
CA TYR A 26 2.95 -0.62 -8.86
C TYR A 26 3.49 0.04 -10.13
N LEU A 27 4.52 0.86 -9.99
CA LEU A 27 5.11 1.64 -11.06
C LEU A 27 6.57 1.25 -11.19
N SER A 28 6.94 0.76 -12.38
CA SER A 28 8.25 0.15 -12.65
C SER A 28 9.48 1.06 -12.44
N ASN A 29 9.30 2.33 -12.10
CA ASN A 29 10.39 3.24 -11.75
C ASN A 29 9.91 4.35 -10.80
N ARG A 30 10.88 4.94 -10.08
CA ARG A 30 10.69 6.05 -9.14
C ARG A 30 10.03 7.28 -9.77
N ALA A 31 10.43 7.65 -10.98
CA ALA A 31 9.96 8.88 -11.61
C ALA A 31 8.44 8.85 -11.88
N ASP A 32 7.93 7.71 -12.35
CA ASP A 32 6.50 7.48 -12.55
C ASP A 32 5.72 7.56 -11.24
N ALA A 33 6.31 7.04 -10.14
CA ALA A 33 5.71 7.08 -8.81
C ALA A 33 5.67 8.49 -8.23
N GLU A 34 6.77 9.24 -8.36
CA GLU A 34 6.83 10.65 -7.96
C GLU A 34 5.81 11.48 -8.74
N GLU A 35 5.71 11.31 -10.06
CA GLU A 35 4.73 12.02 -10.89
C GLU A 35 3.29 11.72 -10.45
N ALA A 36 2.95 10.44 -10.23
CA ALA A 36 1.61 10.06 -9.79
C ALA A 36 1.24 10.66 -8.43
N VAL A 37 2.19 10.68 -7.50
CA VAL A 37 2.00 11.24 -6.15
C VAL A 37 1.93 12.77 -6.19
N ASP A 38 2.76 13.42 -7.01
CA ASP A 38 2.72 14.87 -7.18
C ASP A 38 1.37 15.32 -7.77
N GLN A 39 0.85 14.60 -8.78
CA GLN A 39 -0.51 14.82 -9.30
C GLN A 39 -1.60 14.59 -8.24
N ALA A 40 -1.41 13.62 -7.34
CA ALA A 40 -2.33 13.42 -6.22
C ALA A 40 -2.31 14.61 -5.25
N PHE A 41 -1.12 15.14 -4.91
CA PHE A 41 -1.00 16.33 -4.06
C PHE A 41 -1.54 17.59 -4.73
N GLU A 42 -1.37 17.76 -6.03
CA GLU A 42 -1.99 18.85 -6.79
C GLU A 42 -3.52 18.80 -6.66
N GLN A 43 -4.13 17.61 -6.82
CA GLN A 43 -5.56 17.45 -6.62
C GLN A 43 -5.98 17.72 -5.17
N LEU A 44 -5.22 17.24 -4.19
CA LEU A 44 -5.51 17.47 -2.77
C LEU A 44 -5.40 18.96 -2.42
N TYR A 45 -4.44 19.67 -3.02
CA TYR A 45 -4.28 21.11 -2.82
C TYR A 45 -5.51 21.89 -3.28
N LEU A 46 -6.10 21.53 -4.42
CA LEU A 46 -7.27 22.22 -4.96
C LEU A 46 -8.52 22.13 -4.07
N ILE A 47 -8.58 21.13 -3.20
CA ILE A 47 -9.71 20.89 -2.28
C ILE A 47 -9.27 20.99 -0.81
N TRP A 48 -8.07 21.49 -0.53
CA TRP A 48 -7.44 21.34 0.78
C TRP A 48 -8.25 22.01 1.90
N ASP A 49 -8.76 23.21 1.63
CA ASP A 49 -9.54 24.00 2.58
C ASP A 49 -10.84 23.29 3.00
N ASP A 50 -11.42 22.48 2.11
CA ASP A 50 -12.61 21.67 2.39
C ASP A 50 -12.25 20.31 3.01
N LEU A 51 -11.10 19.76 2.64
CA LEU A 51 -10.65 18.43 3.06
C LEU A 51 -10.12 18.43 4.50
N LEU A 52 -9.33 19.43 4.87
CA LEU A 52 -8.70 19.53 6.18
C LEU A 52 -9.71 19.42 7.36
N PRO A 53 -10.87 20.13 7.35
CA PRO A 53 -11.84 20.02 8.43
C PRO A 53 -12.68 18.73 8.39
N SER A 54 -12.50 17.85 7.39
CA SER A 54 -13.24 16.60 7.30
C SER A 54 -12.85 15.62 8.42
N GLN A 55 -13.69 14.60 8.65
CA GLN A 55 -13.42 13.59 9.68
C GLN A 55 -12.10 12.83 9.47
N ASN A 56 -11.64 12.70 8.22
CA ASN A 56 -10.50 11.85 7.91
C ASN A 56 -9.80 12.26 6.61
N PRO A 57 -9.00 13.35 6.63
CA PRO A 57 -8.29 13.82 5.46
C PRO A 57 -7.31 12.77 4.90
N ASN A 58 -6.69 11.98 5.77
CA ASN A 58 -5.72 10.96 5.39
C ASN A 58 -6.35 9.82 4.57
N ALA A 59 -7.54 9.34 4.96
CA ALA A 59 -8.22 8.28 4.21
C ALA A 59 -8.62 8.74 2.79
N TYR A 60 -9.02 9.99 2.65
CA TYR A 60 -9.30 10.58 1.35
C TYR A 60 -8.01 10.75 0.53
N ALA A 61 -6.95 11.29 1.13
CA ALA A 61 -5.65 11.43 0.49
C ALA A 61 -5.11 10.09 -0.01
N TRP A 62 -5.21 9.04 0.81
CA TRP A 62 -4.84 7.67 0.42
C TRP A 62 -5.62 7.20 -0.82
N THR A 63 -6.92 7.45 -0.84
CA THR A 63 -7.79 7.10 -1.97
C THR A 63 -7.35 7.83 -3.25
N VAL A 64 -7.03 9.12 -3.17
CA VAL A 64 -6.55 9.91 -4.31
C VAL A 64 -5.22 9.38 -4.83
N VAL A 65 -4.25 9.17 -3.94
CA VAL A 65 -2.92 8.63 -4.29
C VAL A 65 -3.06 7.31 -5.02
N LYS A 66 -3.85 6.39 -4.46
CA LYS A 66 -4.08 5.07 -5.05
C LYS A 66 -4.68 5.15 -6.45
N HIS A 67 -5.72 5.96 -6.64
CA HIS A 67 -6.32 6.16 -7.95
C HIS A 67 -5.30 6.73 -8.95
N ARG A 68 -4.53 7.75 -8.55
CA ARG A 68 -3.50 8.35 -9.42
C ARG A 68 -2.39 7.36 -9.78
N THR A 69 -1.93 6.53 -8.85
CA THR A 69 -0.97 5.46 -9.13
C THR A 69 -1.53 4.45 -10.14
N ILE A 70 -2.77 4.00 -9.97
CA ILE A 70 -3.40 3.03 -10.87
C ILE A 70 -3.62 3.63 -12.27
N ASP A 71 -4.09 4.87 -12.35
CA ASP A 71 -4.31 5.56 -13.63
C ASP A 71 -2.97 5.81 -14.36
N CYS A 72 -1.93 6.20 -13.63
CA CYS A 72 -0.56 6.33 -14.12
C CYS A 72 -0.05 5.00 -14.73
N ALA A 73 -0.26 3.88 -14.03
CA ALA A 73 0.12 2.55 -14.52
C ALA A 73 -0.65 2.16 -15.80
N ARG A 74 -1.97 2.39 -15.82
CA ARG A 74 -2.83 2.12 -16.98
C ARG A 74 -2.44 2.94 -18.21
N ALA A 75 -2.19 4.24 -18.02
CA ALA A 75 -1.78 5.15 -19.10
C ALA A 75 -0.46 4.72 -19.75
N ARG A 76 0.41 4.05 -18.99
CA ARG A 76 1.68 3.48 -19.46
C ARG A 76 1.54 2.08 -20.07
N GLY A 77 0.31 1.58 -20.26
CA GLY A 77 0.04 0.25 -20.80
C GLY A 77 0.44 -0.89 -19.86
N ARG A 78 0.62 -0.61 -18.57
CA ARG A 78 1.05 -1.59 -17.57
C ARG A 78 -0.14 -2.11 -16.79
N ARG A 79 -0.06 -3.38 -16.36
CA ARG A 79 -1.03 -3.95 -15.42
C ARG A 79 -0.68 -3.43 -14.02
N PRO A 80 -1.62 -2.86 -13.25
CA PRO A 80 -1.37 -2.39 -11.89
C PRO A 80 -1.32 -3.60 -10.96
N VAL A 81 -0.19 -4.30 -10.99
CA VAL A 81 0.13 -5.41 -10.09
C VAL A 81 1.32 -5.00 -9.25
N LEU A 82 1.39 -5.51 -8.03
CA LEU A 82 2.60 -5.44 -7.24
C LEU A 82 3.73 -6.10 -8.05
N VAL A 83 4.74 -5.31 -8.42
CA VAL A 83 5.83 -5.78 -9.28
C VAL A 83 6.77 -6.66 -8.45
N ASP A 84 7.08 -7.84 -8.96
CA ASP A 84 7.99 -8.85 -8.36
C ASP A 84 9.42 -8.32 -8.09
N THR A 85 9.78 -7.18 -8.69
CA THR A 85 11.04 -6.45 -8.42
C THR A 85 11.06 -5.73 -7.09
N ALA A 86 9.95 -5.75 -6.34
CA ALA A 86 9.95 -5.56 -4.90
C ALA A 86 10.76 -6.72 -4.28
N ALA A 87 12.08 -6.62 -4.38
CA ALA A 87 13.06 -7.36 -3.58
C ALA A 87 12.89 -6.92 -2.11
N PHE A 88 11.72 -7.22 -1.56
CA PHE A 88 11.38 -7.06 -0.17
C PHE A 88 11.66 -8.36 0.53
N GLU A 89 12.15 -8.25 1.76
CA GLU A 89 12.45 -9.36 2.64
C GLU A 89 11.22 -10.27 2.75
N THR A 90 11.19 -11.30 1.92
CA THR A 90 10.19 -12.36 1.99
C THR A 90 10.18 -12.96 3.41
N THR A 91 11.31 -12.87 4.11
CA THR A 91 11.51 -13.18 5.53
C THR A 91 10.50 -12.50 6.45
N ALA A 92 10.27 -11.18 6.36
CA ALA A 92 9.38 -10.50 7.32
C ALA A 92 7.90 -10.89 7.14
N ILE A 93 7.48 -11.18 5.90
CA ILE A 93 6.14 -11.72 5.62
C ILE A 93 6.06 -13.19 6.04
N ARG A 94 7.10 -13.99 5.77
CA ARG A 94 7.19 -15.41 6.18
C ARG A 94 7.12 -15.55 7.70
N ASP A 95 7.90 -14.77 8.44
CA ASP A 95 7.91 -14.73 9.90
C ASP A 95 6.56 -14.28 10.47
N ALA A 96 5.83 -13.42 9.76
CA ALA A 96 4.49 -13.00 10.18
C ALA A 96 3.41 -14.06 9.90
N VAL A 97 3.66 -14.99 8.97
CA VAL A 97 2.72 -16.05 8.58
C VAL A 97 2.99 -17.36 9.34
N ASP A 98 4.21 -17.57 9.85
CA ASP A 98 4.76 -18.78 10.51
C ASP A 98 4.58 -20.09 9.70
N GLU A 99 5.67 -20.86 9.59
CA GLU A 99 5.77 -22.24 9.07
C GLU A 99 5.30 -22.51 7.63
N ILE A 100 5.84 -21.81 6.62
CA ILE A 100 5.70 -22.29 5.24
C ILE A 100 7.05 -22.14 4.48
N SER A 101 7.40 -23.16 3.70
CA SER A 101 8.76 -23.58 3.31
C SER A 101 9.28 -22.93 2.01
N GLU A 102 10.55 -23.22 1.70
CA GLU A 102 11.43 -22.44 0.83
C GLU A 102 11.06 -22.32 -0.67
N LEU A 103 11.39 -21.14 -1.21
CA LEU A 103 11.46 -20.68 -2.61
C LEU A 103 10.22 -20.79 -3.52
N GLU A 104 9.49 -21.89 -3.57
CA GLU A 104 8.31 -22.01 -4.47
C GLU A 104 7.09 -21.21 -3.97
N GLU A 105 7.07 -20.84 -2.69
CA GLU A 105 6.02 -20.02 -2.08
C GLU A 105 6.11 -18.52 -2.38
N GLY A 106 7.27 -18.01 -2.82
CA GLY A 106 7.45 -16.57 -3.07
C GLY A 106 6.42 -16.03 -4.07
N LEU A 107 6.25 -16.72 -5.20
CA LEU A 107 5.27 -16.32 -6.21
C LEU A 107 3.82 -16.53 -5.70
N HIS A 108 3.58 -17.60 -4.95
CA HIS A 108 2.26 -17.91 -4.39
C HIS A 108 1.83 -16.90 -3.32
N ILE A 109 2.75 -16.42 -2.48
CA ILE A 109 2.45 -15.44 -1.44
C ILE A 109 2.15 -14.06 -2.05
N TYR A 110 2.88 -13.64 -3.08
CA TYR A 110 2.57 -12.40 -3.78
C TYR A 110 1.23 -12.47 -4.50
N ALA A 111 0.92 -13.59 -5.18
CA ALA A 111 -0.40 -13.81 -5.77
C ALA A 111 -1.52 -13.81 -4.72
N ALA A 112 -1.30 -14.43 -3.56
CA ALA A 112 -2.26 -14.43 -2.46
C ALA A 112 -2.46 -13.04 -1.85
N ILE A 113 -1.38 -12.26 -1.68
CA ILE A 113 -1.44 -10.86 -1.24
C ILE A 113 -2.25 -10.05 -2.25
N GLN A 114 -1.95 -10.16 -3.55
CA GLN A 114 -2.69 -9.49 -4.62
C GLN A 114 -4.19 -9.83 -4.63
N ALA A 115 -4.56 -11.04 -4.21
CA ALA A 115 -5.94 -11.48 -4.11
C ALA A 115 -6.67 -11.01 -2.83
N LEU A 116 -5.97 -10.39 -1.88
CA LEU A 116 -6.60 -9.85 -0.68
C LEU A 116 -7.59 -8.72 -1.02
N PRO A 117 -8.66 -8.56 -0.22
CA PRO A 117 -9.47 -7.35 -0.27
C PRO A 117 -8.60 -6.12 -0.08
N GLU A 118 -8.92 -5.06 -0.83
CA GLU A 118 -8.17 -3.80 -0.88
C GLU A 118 -7.62 -3.31 0.48
N ARG A 119 -8.45 -3.20 1.52
CA ARG A 119 -7.99 -2.73 2.84
C ARG A 119 -6.99 -3.68 3.50
N GLN A 120 -7.17 -4.99 3.31
CA GLN A 120 -6.27 -6.01 3.82
C GLN A 120 -4.96 -6.00 3.05
N HIS A 121 -5.04 -5.89 1.72
CA HIS A 121 -3.90 -5.73 0.84
C HIS A 121 -3.04 -4.53 1.27
N ASP A 122 -3.63 -3.33 1.32
CA ASP A 122 -2.90 -2.10 1.63
C ASP A 122 -2.26 -2.15 3.04
N THR A 123 -2.98 -2.72 4.02
CA THR A 123 -2.46 -2.93 5.37
C THR A 123 -1.25 -3.87 5.40
N ILE A 124 -1.32 -5.01 4.70
CA ILE A 124 -0.21 -5.98 4.66
C ILE A 124 0.98 -5.39 3.91
N VAL A 125 0.75 -4.70 2.80
CA VAL A 125 1.83 -4.08 2.03
C VAL A 125 2.55 -3.02 2.85
N LEU A 126 1.84 -2.12 3.52
CA LEU A 126 2.48 -1.07 4.33
C LEU A 126 3.25 -1.66 5.51
N LEU A 127 2.66 -2.62 6.25
CA LEU A 127 3.29 -3.21 7.45
C LEU A 127 4.46 -4.12 7.12
N HIS A 128 4.29 -5.01 6.15
CA HIS A 128 5.18 -6.16 5.99
C HIS A 128 6.00 -6.13 4.71
N CYS A 129 5.53 -5.46 3.66
CA CYS A 129 6.40 -5.16 2.53
C CYS A 129 7.21 -3.93 2.92
N LEU A 130 6.59 -2.76 3.03
CA LEU A 130 7.30 -1.48 3.19
C LEU A 130 7.86 -1.21 4.59
N GLY A 131 7.57 -2.07 5.58
CA GLY A 131 8.15 -1.99 6.92
C GLY A 131 7.64 -0.85 7.80
N TYR A 132 6.49 -0.24 7.47
CA TYR A 132 5.88 0.79 8.32
C TYR A 132 5.36 0.20 9.62
N SER A 133 5.44 0.97 10.70
CA SER A 133 4.83 0.60 11.97
C SER A 133 3.30 0.62 11.88
N VAL A 134 2.63 0.02 12.87
CA VAL A 134 1.17 0.06 13.00
C VAL A 134 0.65 1.50 13.06
N ARG A 135 1.38 2.38 13.77
CA ARG A 135 1.03 3.80 13.89
C ARG A 135 1.15 4.52 12.55
N GLU A 136 2.29 4.38 11.87
CA GLU A 136 2.48 5.00 10.56
C GLU A 136 1.49 4.48 9.52
N THR A 137 1.20 3.18 9.53
CA THR A 137 0.18 2.59 8.64
C THR A 137 -1.21 3.16 8.93
N ALA A 138 -1.56 3.33 10.21
CA ALA A 138 -2.83 3.93 10.62
C ALA A 138 -2.94 5.37 10.12
N ASP A 139 -1.87 6.15 10.28
CA ASP A 139 -1.77 7.53 9.81
C ASP A 139 -1.88 7.60 8.28
N ILE A 140 -1.13 6.78 7.53
CA ILE A 140 -1.13 6.74 6.06
C ILE A 140 -2.51 6.40 5.49
N LEU A 141 -3.16 5.37 6.04
CA LEU A 141 -4.46 4.88 5.56
C LEU A 141 -5.65 5.68 6.07
N GLY A 142 -5.44 6.56 7.06
CA GLY A 142 -6.51 7.23 7.77
C GLY A 142 -7.43 6.24 8.48
N VAL A 143 -6.88 5.35 9.30
CA VAL A 143 -7.67 4.44 10.15
C VAL A 143 -7.10 4.43 11.56
N SER A 144 -7.80 3.82 12.52
CA SER A 144 -7.24 3.66 13.87
C SER A 144 -6.18 2.55 13.89
N GLU A 145 -5.21 2.64 14.80
CA GLU A 145 -4.24 1.56 14.97
C GLU A 145 -4.89 0.21 15.35
N ALA A 146 -6.01 0.24 16.09
CA ALA A 146 -6.81 -0.96 16.36
C ALA A 146 -7.44 -1.53 15.06
N GLY A 147 -7.86 -0.65 14.15
CA GLY A 147 -8.28 -0.99 12.80
C GLY A 147 -7.17 -1.67 11.99
N VAL A 148 -5.95 -1.14 12.04
CA VAL A 148 -4.78 -1.76 11.40
C VAL A 148 -4.52 -3.16 11.96
N ARG A 149 -4.43 -3.32 13.29
CA ARG A 149 -4.17 -4.62 13.92
C ARG A 149 -5.23 -5.66 13.59
N SER A 150 -6.51 -5.27 13.66
CA SER A 150 -7.61 -6.17 13.33
C SER A 150 -7.62 -6.54 11.84
N THR A 151 -7.41 -5.58 10.94
CA THR A 151 -7.33 -5.82 9.49
C THR A 151 -6.16 -6.73 9.14
N ALA A 152 -4.97 -6.49 9.72
CA ALA A 152 -3.80 -7.35 9.56
C ALA A 152 -4.06 -8.78 10.03
N ARG A 153 -4.73 -8.97 11.18
CA ARG A 153 -5.11 -10.31 11.67
C ARG A 153 -6.01 -11.04 10.67
N TYR A 154 -7.03 -10.37 10.12
CA TYR A 154 -7.91 -10.98 9.12
C TYR A 154 -7.19 -11.30 7.81
N ALA A 155 -6.29 -10.41 7.38
CA ALA A 155 -5.47 -10.61 6.19
C ALA A 155 -4.55 -11.83 6.34
N ARG A 156 -3.83 -11.96 7.46
CA ARG A 156 -2.96 -13.12 7.75
C ARG A 156 -3.73 -14.44 7.76
N ARG A 157 -4.94 -14.46 8.33
CA ARG A 157 -5.79 -15.64 8.29
C ARG A 157 -6.13 -16.05 6.86
N ARG A 158 -6.52 -15.10 5.99
CA ARG A 158 -6.81 -15.38 4.58
C ARG A 158 -5.58 -15.83 3.79
N LEU A 159 -4.42 -15.21 4.04
CA LEU A 159 -3.17 -15.63 3.41
C LEU A 159 -2.84 -17.08 3.77
N ARG A 160 -2.95 -17.44 5.06
CA ARG A 160 -2.74 -18.82 5.52
C ARG A 160 -3.69 -19.80 4.83
N GLU A 161 -4.98 -19.48 4.76
CA GLU A 161 -5.99 -20.32 4.09
C GLU A 161 -5.70 -20.49 2.59
N ALA A 162 -5.27 -19.43 1.89
CA ALA A 162 -4.94 -19.46 0.47
C ALA A 162 -3.67 -20.27 0.17
N LEU A 163 -2.65 -20.16 1.03
CA LEU A 163 -1.39 -20.88 0.89
C LEU A 163 -1.57 -22.38 1.17
N GLN A 164 -2.37 -22.75 2.16
CA GLN A 164 -2.71 -24.16 2.44
C GLN A 164 -3.45 -24.84 1.28
N GLN A 165 -4.35 -24.13 0.60
CA GLN A 165 -5.05 -24.66 -0.58
C GLN A 165 -4.12 -24.83 -1.79
N SER A 166 -3.08 -24.01 -1.87
CA SER A 166 -2.11 -24.05 -2.97
C SER A 166 -1.13 -25.21 -2.80
N SER A 167 -0.75 -25.56 -1.57
CA SER A 167 0.11 -26.71 -1.27
C SER A 167 -0.59 -28.06 -1.37
N ASP A 168 -1.89 -28.16 -1.08
CA ASP A 168 -2.68 -29.40 -1.21
C ASP A 168 -3.03 -29.75 -2.69
N GLY A 169 -2.89 -28.77 -3.60
CA GLY A 169 -3.18 -28.92 -5.04
C GLY A 169 -2.00 -29.37 -5.91
N GLY A 170 -0.80 -29.50 -5.34
CA GLY A 170 0.44 -29.82 -6.06
C GLY A 170 0.75 -31.32 -6.22
N ASP A 171 -0.04 -32.22 -5.62
CA ASP A 171 0.22 -33.67 -5.61
C ASP A 171 -0.72 -34.45 -6.56
N LYS A 172 -0.88 -34.00 -7.80
CA LYS A 172 -1.70 -34.73 -8.80
C LYS A 172 -1.11 -34.78 -10.20
#